data_AF-A0A1I1Y0G1-F1
#
_entry.id   AF-A0A1I1Y0G1-F1
#
_cell.length_a   1.000
_cell.length_b   1.000
_cell.length_c   1.000
_cell.angle_alpha   90.00
_cell.angle_beta   90.00
_cell.angle_gamma   90.00
#
_symmetry.space_group_name_H-M   'P 1'
#
loop_
_entity.id
_entity.type
_entity.pdbx_description
1 polymer ?
#
loop_
_entity_poly.entity_id
_entity_poly.type
_entity_poly.pdbx_seq_one_letter_code
_entity_poly.pdbx_strand_id
1 'polypeptide(L)'
;MALTDMILAVLEDSGLLSLWAMAAPWLALDERQLIFVIATPVFVGVTLWEYLKIRHDPQLMDTREAVRNFALGAGYQVTELLFAGLIAFPVYALCYHYRLFDLELNGFTVLLAFLGVDFCFYWMHRASHRVRWFWAAHVVHHSSERMNFSTAMRQNATNIFNGMWVFYLPLALLGLNPVWIGVAYALSLVYQFFIHTTLVGKLPGWIELVFNTPSHHRVHHGRNPGYIDRNYGGTLIVWDRLFGTFVDENAQDPPEYGITRPVRSNNLIVLWTHEYVDLFRDMAQPGGLLSRLTHLWKPPEWQRPAAEKNNKEPGRDNERTPSDAERW
;
A
#
# COMPACT_ATOMS: atom_id res chain seq x y z
N MET A 1 -39.94 40.56 2.61
CA MET A 1 -39.29 39.24 2.62
C MET A 1 -38.04 39.37 3.48
N ALA A 2 -37.85 38.53 4.49
CA ALA A 2 -36.62 38.55 5.26
C ALA A 2 -35.46 38.10 4.37
N LEU A 3 -34.24 38.60 4.61
CA LEU A 3 -33.06 38.21 3.84
C LEU A 3 -32.87 36.67 3.80
N THR A 4 -33.25 35.99 4.87
CA THR A 4 -33.30 34.52 4.98
C THR A 4 -34.26 33.89 3.97
N ASP A 5 -35.47 34.44 3.79
CA ASP A 5 -36.45 33.91 2.84
C ASP A 5 -35.95 34.05 1.41
N MET A 6 -35.26 35.17 1.12
CA MET A 6 -34.69 35.44 -0.18
C MET A 6 -33.50 34.52 -0.48
N ILE A 7 -32.67 34.21 0.52
CA ILE A 7 -31.57 33.24 0.40
C ILE A 7 -32.10 31.83 0.19
N LEU A 8 -33.15 31.43 0.91
CA LEU A 8 -33.78 30.12 0.77
C LEU A 8 -34.41 29.94 -0.62
N ALA A 9 -35.14 30.94 -1.11
CA ALA A 9 -35.71 30.93 -2.46
C ALA A 9 -34.63 30.80 -3.55
N VAL A 10 -33.51 31.53 -3.41
CA VAL A 10 -32.37 31.41 -4.34
C VAL A 10 -31.76 30.00 -4.29
N LEU A 11 -31.64 29.39 -3.10
CA LEU A 11 -31.11 28.03 -2.97
C LEU A 11 -32.05 26.97 -3.56
N GLU A 12 -33.37 27.13 -3.40
CA GLU A 12 -34.38 26.24 -3.99
C GLU A 12 -34.38 26.32 -5.52
N ASP A 13 -34.37 27.53 -6.06
CA ASP A 13 -34.42 27.75 -7.52
C ASP A 13 -33.08 27.47 -8.23
N SER A 14 -31.96 27.47 -7.49
CA SER A 14 -30.63 27.25 -8.06
C SER A 14 -30.34 25.80 -8.47
N GLY A 15 -31.16 24.83 -8.03
CA GLY A 15 -30.85 23.40 -8.16
C GLY A 15 -29.69 22.93 -7.26
N LEU A 16 -29.09 23.81 -6.44
CA LEU A 16 -28.06 23.42 -5.47
C LEU A 16 -28.65 22.55 -4.35
N LEU A 17 -29.91 22.77 -3.97
CA LEU A 17 -30.58 21.94 -2.98
C LEU A 17 -30.87 20.52 -3.49
N SER A 18 -31.18 20.34 -4.77
CA SER A 18 -31.37 19.00 -5.36
C SER A 18 -30.03 18.29 -5.58
N LEU A 19 -29.00 19.01 -6.02
CA LEU A 19 -27.63 18.49 -6.05
C LEU A 19 -27.13 18.12 -4.65
N TRP A 20 -27.40 18.95 -3.64
CA TRP A 20 -27.09 18.67 -2.25
C TRP A 20 -27.90 17.50 -1.71
N ALA A 21 -29.19 17.37 -2.00
CA ALA A 21 -29.99 16.21 -1.57
C ALA A 21 -29.55 14.90 -2.26
N MET A 22 -28.99 14.99 -3.46
CA MET A 22 -28.41 13.84 -4.17
C MET A 22 -27.00 13.50 -3.68
N ALA A 23 -26.20 14.52 -3.34
CA ALA A 23 -24.85 14.39 -2.80
C ALA A 23 -24.83 14.10 -1.29
N ALA A 24 -25.84 14.51 -0.53
CA ALA A 24 -25.87 14.39 0.94
C ALA A 24 -25.87 12.94 1.42
N PRO A 25 -26.56 11.98 0.77
CA PRO A 25 -26.40 10.56 1.07
C PRO A 25 -25.01 10.00 0.70
N TRP A 26 -24.36 10.58 -0.33
CA TRP A 26 -22.98 10.25 -0.71
C TRP A 26 -21.93 10.87 0.22
N LEU A 27 -22.25 12.02 0.82
CA LEU A 27 -21.45 12.76 1.79
C LEU A 27 -21.76 12.37 3.25
N ALA A 28 -22.85 11.62 3.47
CA ALA A 28 -23.20 11.10 4.77
C ALA A 28 -22.07 10.17 5.20
N LEU A 29 -21.56 10.42 6.41
CA LEU A 29 -20.47 9.61 6.93
C LEU A 29 -20.96 8.16 7.06
N ASP A 30 -20.43 7.27 6.23
CA ASP A 30 -20.73 5.85 6.39
C ASP A 30 -20.06 5.31 7.68
N GLU A 31 -20.48 4.13 8.12
CA GLU A 31 -19.96 3.53 9.36
C GLU A 31 -18.43 3.37 9.35
N ARG A 32 -17.81 3.26 8.16
CA ARG A 32 -16.36 3.16 7.99
C ARG A 32 -15.70 4.51 8.28
N GLN A 33 -16.29 5.60 7.80
CA GLN A 33 -15.81 6.95 8.06
C GLN A 33 -15.97 7.34 9.53
N LEU A 34 -17.03 6.88 10.20
CA LEU A 34 -17.21 7.10 11.64
C LEU A 34 -16.05 6.50 12.47
N ILE A 35 -15.57 5.31 12.09
CA ILE A 35 -14.39 4.68 12.73
C ILE A 35 -13.18 5.62 12.65
N PHE A 36 -12.90 6.17 11.46
CA PHE A 36 -11.79 7.11 11.29
C PHE A 36 -12.01 8.43 12.03
N VAL A 37 -13.24 8.95 12.07
CA VAL A 37 -13.55 10.17 12.86
C VAL A 37 -13.26 9.95 14.34
N ILE A 38 -13.62 8.79 14.90
CA ILE A 38 -13.35 8.44 16.29
C ILE A 38 -11.85 8.18 16.53
N ALA A 39 -11.18 7.49 15.59
CA ALA A 39 -9.76 7.19 15.70
C ALA A 39 -8.86 8.43 15.48
N THR A 40 -9.32 9.43 14.72
CA THR A 40 -8.51 10.61 14.34
C THR A 40 -7.99 11.39 15.54
N PRO A 41 -8.78 11.75 16.57
CA PRO A 41 -8.25 12.39 17.77
C PRO A 41 -7.15 11.57 18.46
N VAL A 42 -7.29 10.23 18.48
CA VAL A 42 -6.28 9.33 19.04
C VAL A 42 -5.00 9.37 18.20
N PHE A 43 -5.13 9.26 16.86
CA PHE A 43 -3.99 9.34 15.93
C PHE A 43 -3.24 10.66 16.04
N VAL A 44 -3.98 11.78 16.10
CA VAL A 44 -3.38 13.11 16.29
C VAL A 44 -2.66 13.18 17.63
N GLY A 45 -3.28 12.71 18.71
CA GLY A 45 -2.70 12.70 20.05
C GLY A 45 -1.41 11.89 20.13
N VAL A 46 -1.40 10.65 19.63
CA VAL A 46 -0.21 9.78 19.70
C VAL A 46 0.88 10.21 18.72
N THR A 47 0.53 10.74 17.54
CA THR A 47 1.52 11.30 16.61
C THR A 47 2.17 12.55 17.20
N LEU A 48 1.40 13.43 17.84
CA LEU A 48 1.94 14.61 18.50
C LEU A 48 2.84 14.21 19.67
N TRP A 49 2.42 13.23 20.48
CA TRP A 49 3.24 12.69 21.55
C TRP A 49 4.57 12.12 21.04
N GLU A 50 4.54 11.29 20.00
CA GLU A 50 5.75 10.72 19.41
C GLU A 50 6.63 11.84 18.86
N TYR A 51 6.08 12.76 18.06
CA TYR A 51 6.79 13.91 17.52
C TYR A 51 7.50 14.71 18.62
N LEU A 52 6.81 15.05 19.72
CA LEU A 52 7.41 15.80 20.82
C LEU A 52 8.58 15.06 21.48
N LYS A 53 8.55 13.72 21.47
CA LYS A 53 9.58 12.85 22.04
C LYS A 53 10.80 12.67 21.14
N ILE A 54 10.62 12.62 19.81
CA ILE A 54 11.69 12.29 18.86
C ILE A 54 12.16 13.46 17.98
N ARG A 55 11.49 14.63 18.01
CA ARG A 55 11.82 15.80 17.15
C ARG A 55 13.23 16.35 17.28
N HIS A 56 13.95 15.99 18.34
CA HIS A 56 15.33 16.43 18.58
C HIS A 56 16.36 15.54 17.89
N ASP A 57 15.95 14.35 17.43
CA ASP A 57 16.81 13.39 16.74
C ASP A 57 16.52 13.39 15.22
N PRO A 58 17.44 13.91 14.39
CA PRO A 58 17.27 13.99 12.94
C PRO A 58 17.27 12.62 12.23
N GLN A 59 17.72 11.56 12.90
CA GLN A 59 17.62 10.19 12.37
C GLN A 59 16.20 9.62 12.53
N LEU A 60 15.47 10.05 13.56
CA LEU A 60 14.11 9.57 13.84
C LEU A 60 13.02 10.48 13.28
N MET A 61 13.29 11.79 13.15
CA MET A 61 12.31 12.77 12.71
C MET A 61 12.89 13.86 11.81
N ASP A 62 12.22 14.08 10.68
CA ASP A 62 12.31 15.30 9.88
C ASP A 62 10.89 15.87 9.74
N THR A 63 10.65 17.05 10.34
CA THR A 63 9.33 17.69 10.32
C THR A 63 8.84 17.97 8.89
N ARG A 64 9.74 18.26 7.94
CA ARG A 64 9.35 18.50 6.55
C ARG A 64 8.88 17.22 5.88
N GLU A 65 9.55 16.11 6.17
CA GLU A 65 9.12 14.79 5.74
C GLU A 65 7.79 14.38 6.38
N ALA A 66 7.60 14.64 7.67
CA ALA A 66 6.35 14.33 8.36
C ALA A 66 5.15 15.08 7.75
N VAL A 67 5.27 16.40 7.53
CA VAL A 67 4.24 17.21 6.85
C VAL A 67 3.95 16.67 5.45
N ARG A 68 4.98 16.27 4.72
CA ARG A 68 4.85 15.66 3.39
C ARG A 68 4.14 14.30 3.46
N ASN A 69 4.42 13.47 4.46
CA ASN A 69 3.72 12.20 4.65
C ASN A 69 2.22 12.42 4.87
N PHE A 70 1.84 13.38 5.71
CA PHE A 70 0.44 13.76 5.88
C PHE A 70 -0.19 14.31 4.59
N ALA A 71 0.54 15.11 3.81
CA ALA A 71 0.03 15.62 2.53
C ALA A 71 -0.20 14.50 1.50
N LEU A 72 0.68 13.49 1.46
CA LEU A 72 0.51 12.29 0.63
C LEU A 72 -0.72 11.49 1.08
N GLY A 73 -0.88 11.29 2.39
CA GLY A 73 -2.04 10.63 2.99
C GLY A 73 -3.36 11.35 2.72
N ALA A 74 -3.37 12.69 2.78
CA ALA A 74 -4.54 13.48 2.41
C ALA A 74 -4.91 13.29 0.94
N GLY A 75 -3.93 13.24 0.03
CA GLY A 75 -4.19 12.93 -1.38
C GLY A 75 -4.79 11.55 -1.60
N TYR A 76 -4.28 10.53 -0.90
CA TYR A 76 -4.88 9.18 -0.86
C TYR A 76 -6.31 9.19 -0.35
N GLN A 77 -6.58 9.87 0.77
CA GLN A 77 -7.92 9.91 1.33
C GLN A 77 -8.92 10.60 0.41
N VAL A 78 -8.50 11.65 -0.29
CA VAL A 78 -9.33 12.36 -1.28
C VAL A 78 -9.68 11.43 -2.45
N THR A 79 -8.71 10.69 -3.01
CA THR A 79 -9.01 9.78 -4.12
C THR A 79 -9.86 8.60 -3.69
N GLU A 80 -9.62 8.01 -2.52
CA GLU A 80 -10.50 6.97 -1.98
C GLU A 80 -11.92 7.48 -1.77
N LEU A 81 -12.10 8.66 -1.16
CA LEU A 81 -13.43 9.25 -0.93
C LEU A 81 -14.19 9.49 -2.25
N LEU A 82 -13.50 10.03 -3.25
CA LEU A 82 -14.12 10.36 -4.54
C LEU A 82 -14.44 9.11 -5.37
N PHE A 83 -13.54 8.12 -5.38
CA PHE A 83 -13.60 7.05 -6.38
C PHE A 83 -13.97 5.67 -5.83
N ALA A 84 -13.85 5.40 -4.54
CA ALA A 84 -14.19 4.07 -3.99
C ALA A 84 -15.68 3.72 -4.19
N GLY A 85 -16.57 4.70 -4.00
CA GLY A 85 -18.01 4.54 -4.26
C GLY A 85 -18.38 4.39 -5.74
N LEU A 86 -17.57 4.95 -6.64
CA LEU A 86 -17.77 4.90 -8.09
C LEU A 86 -17.20 3.64 -8.73
N ILE A 87 -16.06 3.15 -8.23
CA ILE A 87 -15.29 2.08 -8.85
C ILE A 87 -15.48 0.76 -8.09
N ALA A 88 -15.08 0.73 -6.82
CA ALA A 88 -15.06 -0.51 -6.07
C ALA A 88 -16.47 -0.94 -5.67
N PHE A 89 -17.23 -0.06 -4.99
CA PHE A 89 -18.52 -0.41 -4.40
C PHE A 89 -19.53 -1.06 -5.37
N PRO A 90 -19.71 -0.60 -6.62
CA PRO A 90 -20.61 -1.26 -7.57
C PRO A 90 -20.21 -2.70 -7.88
N VAL A 91 -18.90 -2.98 -7.93
CA VAL A 91 -18.37 -4.32 -8.19
C VAL A 91 -18.57 -5.22 -6.97
N TYR A 92 -18.35 -4.71 -5.75
CA TYR A 92 -18.70 -5.44 -4.54
C TYR A 92 -20.19 -5.73 -4.44
N ALA A 93 -21.05 -4.76 -4.78
CA ALA A 93 -22.50 -4.94 -4.79
C ALA A 93 -22.92 -6.02 -5.81
N LEU A 94 -22.29 -6.04 -6.99
CA LEU A 94 -22.51 -7.08 -7.99
C LEU A 94 -22.07 -8.46 -7.51
N CYS A 95 -20.87 -8.57 -6.92
CA CYS A 95 -20.38 -9.81 -6.31
C CYS A 95 -21.32 -10.30 -5.19
N TYR A 96 -21.78 -9.40 -4.33
CA TYR A 96 -22.70 -9.73 -3.26
C TYR A 96 -24.10 -10.10 -3.78
N HIS A 97 -24.55 -9.52 -4.90
CA HIS A 97 -25.79 -9.92 -5.55
C HIS A 97 -25.73 -11.39 -6.00
N TYR A 98 -24.59 -11.83 -6.51
CA TYR A 98 -24.31 -13.23 -6.90
C TYR A 98 -23.63 -14.06 -5.79
N ARG A 99 -23.82 -13.69 -4.52
CA ARG A 99 -23.21 -14.39 -3.40
C ARG A 99 -23.62 -15.86 -3.33
N LEU A 100 -22.70 -16.69 -2.85
CA LEU A 100 -22.87 -18.13 -2.69
C LEU A 100 -23.62 -18.51 -1.40
N PHE A 101 -23.51 -17.67 -0.37
CA PHE A 101 -24.13 -17.89 0.93
C PHE A 101 -24.84 -16.63 1.41
N ASP A 102 -25.94 -16.81 2.14
CA ASP A 102 -26.60 -15.74 2.87
C ASP A 102 -26.07 -15.75 4.31
N LEU A 103 -25.15 -14.84 4.62
CA LEU A 103 -24.53 -14.74 5.94
C LEU A 103 -25.22 -13.66 6.77
N GLU A 104 -25.79 -14.04 7.91
CA GLU A 104 -26.35 -13.10 8.87
C GLU A 104 -25.26 -12.48 9.76
N LEU A 105 -25.49 -11.26 10.25
CA LEU A 105 -24.56 -10.60 11.17
C LEU A 105 -24.65 -11.25 12.55
N ASN A 106 -23.58 -11.90 12.99
CA ASN A 106 -23.43 -12.46 14.32
C ASN A 106 -21.93 -12.53 14.69
N GLY A 107 -21.62 -12.95 15.91
CA GLY A 107 -20.22 -13.00 16.37
C GLY A 107 -19.30 -13.87 15.49
N PHE A 108 -19.83 -14.94 14.90
CA PHE A 108 -19.07 -15.80 14.00
C PHE A 108 -18.78 -15.11 12.66
N THR A 109 -19.75 -14.45 12.05
CA THR A 109 -19.54 -13.75 10.76
C THR A 109 -18.70 -12.48 10.92
N VAL A 110 -18.71 -11.84 12.10
CA VAL A 110 -17.74 -10.78 12.45
C VAL A 110 -16.31 -11.32 12.50
N LEU A 111 -16.10 -12.46 13.17
CA LEU A 111 -14.78 -13.12 13.21
C LEU A 111 -14.34 -13.54 11.80
N LEU A 112 -15.24 -14.10 11.00
CA LEU A 112 -14.97 -14.48 9.62
C LEU A 112 -14.59 -13.27 8.77
N ALA A 113 -15.29 -12.14 8.92
CA ALA A 113 -14.98 -10.90 8.21
C ALA A 113 -13.59 -10.38 8.59
N PHE A 114 -13.25 -10.36 9.88
CA PHE A 114 -11.92 -9.96 10.35
C PHE A 114 -10.82 -10.86 9.76
N LEU A 115 -10.93 -12.19 9.93
CA LEU A 115 -9.94 -13.14 9.44
C LEU A 115 -9.84 -13.12 7.91
N GLY A 116 -10.96 -13.04 7.21
CA GLY A 116 -11.02 -12.99 5.75
C GLY A 116 -10.38 -11.73 5.19
N VAL A 117 -10.67 -10.56 5.78
CA VAL A 117 -10.05 -9.30 5.39
C VAL A 117 -8.55 -9.31 5.66
N ASP A 118 -8.11 -9.79 6.82
CA ASP A 118 -6.69 -9.83 7.16
C ASP A 118 -5.92 -10.81 6.25
N PHE A 119 -6.53 -11.93 5.88
CA PHE A 119 -5.99 -12.87 4.90
C PHE A 119 -5.90 -12.27 3.49
N CYS A 120 -6.96 -11.59 3.02
CA CYS A 120 -6.95 -10.87 1.75
C CYS A 120 -5.89 -9.76 1.75
N PHE A 121 -5.72 -9.06 2.86
CA PHE A 121 -4.68 -8.05 3.04
C PHE A 121 -3.29 -8.66 2.86
N TYR A 122 -2.99 -9.79 3.51
CA TYR A 122 -1.70 -10.46 3.34
C TYR A 122 -1.37 -10.74 1.86
N TRP A 123 -2.31 -11.26 1.08
CA TRP A 123 -2.09 -11.54 -0.34
C TRP A 123 -2.00 -10.29 -1.19
N MET A 124 -2.84 -9.28 -0.91
CA MET A 124 -2.77 -7.98 -1.56
C MET A 124 -1.40 -7.32 -1.30
N HIS A 125 -0.94 -7.36 -0.06
CA HIS A 125 0.31 -6.74 0.35
C HIS A 125 1.51 -7.49 -0.23
N ARG A 126 1.51 -8.82 -0.20
CA ARG A 126 2.52 -9.63 -0.90
C ARG A 126 2.56 -9.34 -2.40
N ALA A 127 1.39 -9.25 -3.05
CA ALA A 127 1.33 -8.86 -4.46
C ALA A 127 1.89 -7.45 -4.69
N SER A 128 1.67 -6.53 -3.75
CA SER A 128 2.21 -5.16 -3.78
C SER A 128 3.72 -5.10 -3.78
N HIS A 129 4.41 -6.11 -3.26
CA HIS A 129 5.87 -6.20 -3.32
C HIS A 129 6.38 -7.07 -4.49
N ARG A 130 5.61 -8.08 -4.91
CA ARG A 130 6.06 -9.07 -5.91
C ARG A 130 5.59 -8.81 -7.34
N VAL A 131 4.68 -7.85 -7.55
CA VAL A 131 4.14 -7.46 -8.86
C VAL A 131 4.33 -5.96 -9.04
N ARG A 132 5.12 -5.57 -10.05
CA ARG A 132 5.55 -4.17 -10.23
C ARG A 132 4.41 -3.18 -10.44
N TRP A 133 3.30 -3.57 -11.06
CA TRP A 133 2.12 -2.71 -11.16
C TRP A 133 1.57 -2.31 -9.78
N PHE A 134 1.42 -3.26 -8.86
CA PHE A 134 0.96 -2.99 -7.50
C PHE A 134 2.05 -2.27 -6.69
N TRP A 135 3.32 -2.61 -6.91
CA TRP A 135 4.45 -1.90 -6.31
C TRP A 135 4.47 -0.41 -6.68
N ALA A 136 4.11 -0.04 -7.91
CA ALA A 136 4.07 1.37 -8.31
C ALA A 136 3.11 2.21 -7.46
N ALA A 137 2.03 1.60 -6.95
CA ALA A 137 1.15 2.23 -5.98
C ALA A 137 1.74 2.19 -4.57
N HIS A 138 2.39 1.09 -4.19
CA HIS A 138 2.81 0.84 -2.81
C HIS A 138 4.16 1.45 -2.42
N VAL A 139 5.10 1.61 -3.36
CA VAL A 139 6.48 2.10 -3.15
C VAL A 139 6.55 3.42 -2.39
N VAL A 140 5.55 4.29 -2.54
CA VAL A 140 5.48 5.57 -1.83
C VAL A 140 5.52 5.35 -0.33
N HIS A 141 4.82 4.33 0.16
CA HIS A 141 4.78 3.95 1.57
C HIS A 141 6.16 3.62 2.13
N HIS A 142 6.94 2.81 1.40
CA HIS A 142 8.29 2.39 1.79
C HIS A 142 9.37 3.44 1.53
N SER A 143 9.08 4.49 0.76
CA SER A 143 10.10 5.46 0.35
C SER A 143 10.56 6.43 1.45
N SER A 144 9.97 6.38 2.65
CA SER A 144 10.45 7.19 3.78
C SER A 144 11.72 6.59 4.36
N GLU A 145 12.73 7.42 4.61
CA GLU A 145 13.99 6.99 5.23
C GLU A 145 13.90 6.95 6.77
N ARG A 146 12.71 7.17 7.33
CA ARG A 146 12.43 7.20 8.77
C ARG A 146 11.14 6.45 9.08
N MET A 147 11.11 5.77 10.22
CA MET A 147 9.92 5.06 10.71
C MET A 147 9.38 5.74 11.97
N ASN A 148 8.19 6.33 11.83
CA ASN A 148 7.38 6.92 12.89
C ASN A 148 5.91 6.99 12.43
N PHE A 149 4.99 7.45 13.27
CA PHE A 149 3.55 7.45 12.97
C PHE A 149 3.18 8.28 11.73
N SER A 150 4.00 9.27 11.34
CA SER A 150 3.77 9.97 10.07
C SER A 150 3.98 9.04 8.87
N THR A 151 4.87 8.04 8.96
CA THR A 151 5.13 7.06 7.90
C THR A 151 3.87 6.26 7.54
N ALA A 152 2.99 5.98 8.51
CA ALA A 152 1.69 5.35 8.26
C ALA A 152 0.83 6.17 7.27
N MET A 153 0.96 7.50 7.29
CA MET A 153 0.21 8.41 6.42
C MET A 153 0.83 8.56 5.03
N ARG A 154 2.03 8.03 4.80
CA ARG A 154 2.71 8.12 3.51
C ARG A 154 2.05 7.17 2.49
N GLN A 155 0.94 7.59 1.92
CA GLN A 155 0.12 6.78 1.00
C GLN A 155 0.16 7.33 -0.43
N ASN A 156 -0.10 6.46 -1.41
CA ASN A 156 -0.18 6.88 -2.81
C ASN A 156 -1.61 7.21 -3.21
N ALA A 157 -1.81 8.39 -3.81
CA ALA A 157 -3.13 8.81 -4.31
C ALA A 157 -3.68 7.88 -5.40
N THR A 158 -2.85 7.06 -6.04
CA THR A 158 -3.30 6.17 -7.12
C THR A 158 -3.90 4.84 -6.64
N ASN A 159 -3.85 4.51 -5.35
CA ASN A 159 -4.20 3.19 -4.80
C ASN A 159 -5.53 2.62 -5.34
N ILE A 160 -6.62 3.40 -5.31
CA ILE A 160 -7.95 2.99 -5.81
C ILE A 160 -7.93 2.54 -7.29
N PHE A 161 -7.07 3.12 -8.12
CA PHE A 161 -6.97 2.83 -9.55
C PHE A 161 -6.11 1.61 -9.88
N ASN A 162 -5.35 1.08 -8.92
CA ASN A 162 -4.46 -0.05 -9.16
C ASN A 162 -5.16 -1.40 -9.04
N GLY A 163 -6.40 -1.45 -8.55
CA GLY A 163 -7.17 -2.68 -8.43
C GLY A 163 -6.82 -3.52 -7.20
N MET A 164 -6.10 -2.99 -6.20
CA MET A 164 -5.82 -3.70 -4.94
C MET A 164 -7.10 -4.10 -4.19
N TRP A 165 -8.19 -3.36 -4.36
CA TRP A 165 -9.50 -3.70 -3.80
C TRP A 165 -10.10 -4.98 -4.40
N VAL A 166 -9.61 -5.47 -5.55
CA VAL A 166 -10.10 -6.72 -6.17
C VAL A 166 -9.82 -7.94 -5.29
N PHE A 167 -8.76 -7.89 -4.49
CA PHE A 167 -8.35 -8.99 -3.60
C PHE A 167 -9.41 -9.38 -2.55
N TYR A 168 -10.35 -8.47 -2.23
CA TYR A 168 -11.40 -8.73 -1.25
C TYR A 168 -12.76 -9.04 -1.89
N LEU A 169 -12.90 -9.02 -3.23
CA LEU A 169 -14.13 -9.44 -3.91
C LEU A 169 -14.56 -10.88 -3.58
N PRO A 170 -13.65 -11.86 -3.38
CA PRO A 170 -14.05 -13.20 -2.95
C PRO A 170 -14.87 -13.19 -1.66
N LEU A 171 -14.63 -12.25 -0.73
CA LEU A 171 -15.39 -12.15 0.52
C LEU A 171 -16.86 -11.78 0.24
N ALA A 172 -17.10 -10.85 -0.69
CA ALA A 172 -18.45 -10.48 -1.10
C ALA A 172 -19.16 -11.62 -1.83
N LEU A 173 -18.46 -12.34 -2.71
CA LEU A 173 -18.98 -13.55 -3.37
C LEU A 173 -19.29 -14.67 -2.37
N LEU A 174 -18.54 -14.79 -1.28
CA LEU A 174 -18.83 -15.73 -0.20
C LEU A 174 -20.02 -15.30 0.68
N GLY A 175 -20.59 -14.12 0.46
CA GLY A 175 -21.77 -13.66 1.20
C GLY A 175 -21.50 -12.72 2.36
N LEU A 176 -20.27 -12.21 2.53
CA LEU A 176 -20.04 -11.12 3.47
C LEU A 176 -20.55 -9.80 2.88
N ASN A 177 -21.35 -9.08 3.66
CA ASN A 177 -21.86 -7.78 3.26
C ASN A 177 -20.68 -6.82 2.95
N PRO A 178 -20.68 -6.11 1.80
CA PRO A 178 -19.64 -5.14 1.45
C PRO A 178 -19.36 -4.08 2.52
N VAL A 179 -20.38 -3.68 3.28
CA VAL A 179 -20.24 -2.73 4.39
C VAL A 179 -19.38 -3.36 5.50
N TRP A 180 -19.63 -4.61 5.88
CA TRP A 180 -18.86 -5.31 6.91
C TRP A 180 -17.42 -5.53 6.48
N ILE A 181 -17.19 -5.86 5.21
CA ILE A 181 -15.83 -5.95 4.64
C ILE A 181 -15.11 -4.61 4.79
N GLY A 182 -15.78 -3.51 4.43
CA GLY A 182 -15.21 -2.18 4.55
C GLY A 182 -14.95 -1.75 6.01
N VAL A 183 -15.82 -2.12 6.95
CA VAL A 183 -15.62 -1.89 8.39
C VAL A 183 -14.43 -2.69 8.92
N ALA A 184 -14.35 -3.98 8.63
CA ALA A 184 -13.23 -4.84 9.02
C ALA A 184 -11.91 -4.35 8.41
N TYR A 185 -11.93 -3.88 7.15
CA TYR A 185 -10.77 -3.28 6.50
C TYR A 185 -10.34 -1.98 7.18
N ALA A 186 -11.29 -1.08 7.52
CA ALA A 186 -10.98 0.14 8.26
C ALA A 186 -10.36 -0.15 9.63
N LEU A 187 -10.88 -1.14 10.38
CA LEU A 187 -10.31 -1.58 11.66
C LEU A 187 -8.90 -2.15 11.49
N SER A 188 -8.64 -2.90 10.42
CA SER A 188 -7.29 -3.38 10.09
C SER A 188 -6.33 -2.22 9.82
N LEU A 189 -6.75 -1.19 9.08
CA LEU A 189 -5.92 0.01 8.87
C LEU A 189 -5.67 0.79 10.17
N VAL A 190 -6.67 0.87 11.05
CA VAL A 190 -6.51 1.50 12.37
C VAL A 190 -5.46 0.75 13.20
N TYR A 191 -5.48 -0.58 13.19
CA TYR A 191 -4.44 -1.39 13.83
C TYR A 191 -3.06 -1.09 13.22
N GLN A 192 -2.97 -1.11 11.88
CA GLN A 192 -1.73 -0.92 11.15
C GLN A 192 -1.10 0.45 11.36
N PHE A 193 -1.87 1.47 11.73
CA PHE A 193 -1.29 2.76 12.14
C PHE A 193 -0.32 2.59 13.32
N PHE A 194 -0.71 1.83 14.36
CA PHE A 194 0.05 1.73 15.61
C PHE A 194 1.36 0.94 15.50
N ILE A 195 1.53 0.14 14.45
CA ILE A 195 2.78 -0.62 14.21
C ILE A 195 3.88 0.22 13.53
N HIS A 196 3.59 1.46 13.13
CA HIS A 196 4.58 2.38 12.53
C HIS A 196 5.32 3.20 13.59
N THR A 197 6.16 2.55 14.40
CA THR A 197 6.98 3.26 15.39
C THR A 197 8.27 2.51 15.70
N THR A 198 9.32 3.27 16.01
CA THR A 198 10.59 2.76 16.54
C THR A 198 10.64 2.82 18.07
N LEU A 199 9.66 3.47 18.71
CA LEU A 199 9.65 3.67 20.17
C LEU A 199 9.23 2.42 20.96
N VAL A 200 8.57 1.47 20.30
CA VAL A 200 8.14 0.21 20.89
C VAL A 200 9.07 -0.90 20.40
N GLY A 201 9.83 -1.48 21.33
CA GLY A 201 10.69 -2.63 21.04
C GLY A 201 9.89 -3.92 20.77
N LYS A 202 10.52 -5.08 20.97
CA LYS A 202 9.81 -6.36 20.92
C LYS A 202 8.82 -6.49 22.08
N LEU A 203 7.61 -6.92 21.75
CA LEU A 203 6.54 -7.24 22.68
C LEU A 203 6.72 -8.67 23.24
N PRO A 204 5.96 -9.07 24.28
CA PRO A 204 5.97 -10.44 24.78
C PRO A 204 5.77 -11.47 23.66
N GLY A 205 6.53 -12.56 23.70
CA GLY A 205 6.61 -13.52 22.59
C GLY A 205 5.28 -14.13 22.13
N TRP A 206 4.27 -14.23 23.00
CA TRP A 206 2.94 -14.70 22.61
C TRP A 206 2.18 -13.68 21.74
N ILE A 207 2.43 -12.37 21.93
CA ILE A 207 1.90 -11.31 21.06
C ILE A 207 2.64 -11.38 19.72
N GLU A 208 3.97 -11.46 19.76
CA GLU A 208 4.82 -11.58 18.56
C GLU A 208 4.53 -12.87 17.76
N LEU A 209 3.95 -13.90 18.38
CA LEU A 209 3.57 -15.12 17.67
C LEU A 209 2.35 -14.90 16.77
N VAL A 210 1.40 -14.06 17.19
CA VAL A 210 0.06 -13.95 16.59
C VAL A 210 -0.12 -12.64 15.83
N PHE A 211 0.29 -11.53 16.41
CA PHE A 211 0.02 -10.20 15.89
C PHE A 211 1.22 -9.64 15.12
N ASN A 212 0.95 -8.86 14.08
CA ASN A 212 1.96 -8.00 13.48
C ASN A 212 2.29 -6.88 14.47
N THR A 213 3.54 -6.71 14.82
CA THR A 213 3.98 -5.78 15.88
C THR A 213 4.85 -4.69 15.27
N PRO A 214 5.18 -3.62 16.03
CA PRO A 214 6.16 -2.65 15.56
C PRO A 214 7.49 -3.27 15.14
N SER A 215 7.95 -4.34 15.81
CA SER A 215 9.19 -5.05 15.45
C SER A 215 9.10 -5.73 14.09
N HIS A 216 8.03 -6.50 13.86
CA HIS A 216 7.79 -7.15 12.58
C HIS A 216 7.63 -6.16 11.43
N HIS A 217 6.93 -5.04 11.67
CA HIS A 217 6.66 -4.04 10.66
C HIS A 217 7.89 -3.17 10.34
N ARG A 218 8.80 -2.96 11.30
CA ARG A 218 10.11 -2.37 11.02
C ARG A 218 10.94 -3.24 10.08
N VAL A 219 10.93 -4.57 10.29
CA VAL A 219 11.56 -5.51 9.35
C VAL A 219 10.92 -5.38 7.97
N HIS A 220 9.59 -5.35 7.89
CA HIS A 220 8.88 -5.18 6.62
C HIS A 220 9.29 -3.91 5.85
N HIS A 221 9.51 -2.81 6.56
CA HIS A 221 9.98 -1.54 5.97
C HIS A 221 11.50 -1.49 5.73
N GLY A 222 12.24 -2.50 6.18
CA GLY A 222 13.68 -2.58 6.03
C GLY A 222 14.11 -2.87 4.59
N ARG A 223 15.03 -2.06 4.06
CA ARG A 223 15.66 -2.28 2.75
C ARG A 223 16.90 -3.19 2.82
N ASN A 224 17.28 -3.66 4.01
CA ASN A 224 18.38 -4.61 4.21
C ASN A 224 18.11 -5.86 3.36
N PRO A 225 19.13 -6.49 2.74
CA PRO A 225 18.93 -7.67 1.90
C PRO A 225 18.17 -8.83 2.58
N GLY A 226 18.29 -8.98 3.91
CA GLY A 226 17.57 -10.00 4.68
C GLY A 226 16.10 -9.68 4.96
N TYR A 227 15.69 -8.42 4.77
CA TYR A 227 14.37 -7.89 5.14
C TYR A 227 13.47 -7.57 3.95
N ILE A 228 14.04 -7.41 2.75
CA ILE A 228 13.29 -7.24 1.51
C ILE A 228 12.31 -8.41 1.33
N ASP A 229 11.07 -8.08 0.96
CA ASP A 229 10.01 -9.05 0.64
C ASP A 229 9.63 -9.97 1.82
N ARG A 230 9.64 -9.44 3.06
CA ARG A 230 9.27 -10.15 4.30
C ARG A 230 8.12 -9.48 5.05
N ASN A 231 7.44 -10.24 5.91
CA ASN A 231 6.44 -9.75 6.88
C ASN A 231 5.29 -8.92 6.28
N TYR A 232 4.43 -9.54 5.45
CA TYR A 232 3.32 -8.88 4.77
C TYR A 232 2.02 -8.76 5.57
N GLY A 233 1.93 -9.36 6.75
CA GLY A 233 0.71 -9.38 7.57
C GLY A 233 0.20 -7.97 7.91
N GLY A 234 -1.12 -7.79 7.93
CA GLY A 234 -1.72 -6.52 8.34
C GLY A 234 -1.82 -6.45 9.86
N THR A 235 -2.79 -7.19 10.42
CA THR A 235 -3.00 -7.34 11.86
C THR A 235 -2.36 -8.59 12.39
N LEU A 236 -2.45 -9.72 11.67
CA LEU A 236 -1.91 -11.00 12.10
C LEU A 236 -0.61 -11.33 11.37
N ILE A 237 0.43 -11.69 12.11
CA ILE A 237 1.69 -12.18 11.55
C ILE A 237 1.62 -13.69 11.23
N VAL A 238 0.53 -14.35 11.63
CA VAL A 238 0.30 -15.79 11.43
C VAL A 238 0.41 -16.18 9.95
N TRP A 239 -0.06 -15.32 9.04
CA TRP A 239 0.01 -15.59 7.60
C TRP A 239 1.46 -15.67 7.11
N ASP A 240 2.34 -14.78 7.57
CA ASP A 240 3.75 -14.83 7.22
C ASP A 240 4.45 -16.09 7.71
N ARG A 241 4.06 -16.56 8.90
CA ARG A 241 4.57 -17.83 9.45
C ARG A 241 4.07 -19.02 8.64
N LEU A 242 2.79 -19.02 8.27
CA LEU A 242 2.17 -20.09 7.49
C LEU A 242 2.74 -20.18 6.06
N PHE A 243 3.00 -19.04 5.44
CA PHE A 243 3.44 -18.96 4.04
C PHE A 243 4.95 -18.73 3.87
N GLY A 244 5.72 -18.79 4.96
CA GLY A 244 7.19 -18.80 4.94
C GLY A 244 7.84 -17.45 4.62
N THR A 245 7.17 -16.34 4.90
CA THR A 245 7.66 -14.98 4.67
C THR A 245 8.05 -14.26 5.95
N PHE A 246 7.85 -14.89 7.11
CA PHE A 246 8.23 -14.34 8.41
C PHE A 246 9.75 -14.23 8.60
N VAL A 247 10.22 -13.06 9.03
CA VAL A 247 11.57 -12.81 9.51
C VAL A 247 11.51 -11.98 10.79
N ASP A 248 12.28 -12.39 11.80
CA ASP A 248 12.40 -11.67 13.06
C ASP A 248 13.40 -10.51 12.96
N GLU A 249 13.20 -9.45 13.73
CA GLU A 249 14.11 -8.30 13.77
C GLU A 249 15.44 -8.71 14.43
N ASN A 250 16.53 -8.57 13.69
CA ASN A 250 17.87 -8.89 14.17
C ASN A 250 18.53 -7.64 14.76
N ALA A 251 18.86 -7.68 16.06
CA ALA A 251 19.55 -6.58 16.74
C ALA A 251 20.96 -6.29 16.18
N GLN A 252 21.59 -7.27 15.52
CA GLN A 252 22.90 -7.11 14.87
C GLN A 252 22.82 -6.52 13.45
N ASP A 253 21.62 -6.48 12.86
CA ASP A 253 21.35 -5.90 11.54
C ASP A 253 20.05 -5.07 11.63
N PRO A 254 20.09 -3.91 12.31
CA PRO A 254 18.90 -3.09 12.51
C PRO A 254 18.33 -2.62 11.15
N PRO A 255 16.99 -2.51 11.01
CA PRO A 255 16.37 -2.09 9.75
C PRO A 255 16.84 -0.72 9.29
N GLU A 256 17.34 -0.65 8.05
CA GLU A 256 17.55 0.59 7.31
C GLU A 256 16.31 0.88 6.46
N TYR A 257 15.75 2.08 6.59
CA TYR A 257 14.50 2.43 5.89
C TYR A 257 14.74 3.10 4.54
N GLY A 258 13.66 3.24 3.78
CA GLY A 258 13.65 3.77 2.42
C GLY A 258 13.61 2.66 1.39
N ILE A 259 13.80 3.04 0.13
CA ILE A 259 13.80 2.10 -1.01
C ILE A 259 15.21 1.99 -1.60
N THR A 260 15.49 0.86 -2.28
CA THR A 260 16.79 0.58 -2.89
C THR A 260 17.16 1.55 -4.01
N ARG A 261 16.16 2.23 -4.61
CA ARG A 261 16.33 3.31 -5.60
C ARG A 261 15.67 4.60 -5.09
N PRO A 262 16.38 5.43 -4.29
CA PRO A 262 15.77 6.58 -3.63
C PRO A 262 15.23 7.65 -4.60
N VAL A 263 14.07 8.22 -4.28
CA VAL A 263 13.48 9.34 -5.02
C VAL A 263 13.80 10.65 -4.32
N ARG A 264 14.64 11.47 -4.95
CA ARG A 264 15.03 12.78 -4.40
C ARG A 264 14.10 13.89 -4.88
N SER A 265 12.85 13.88 -4.42
CA SER A 265 11.85 14.90 -4.75
C SER A 265 10.93 15.22 -3.58
N ASN A 266 10.52 16.49 -3.49
CA ASN A 266 9.48 16.95 -2.57
C ASN A 266 8.12 17.15 -3.26
N ASN A 267 8.05 16.99 -4.58
CA ASN A 267 6.83 17.16 -5.35
C ASN A 267 5.92 15.92 -5.17
N LEU A 268 4.69 16.13 -4.70
CA LEU A 268 3.75 15.03 -4.42
C LEU A 268 3.41 14.21 -5.67
N ILE A 269 3.24 14.86 -6.82
CA ILE A 269 2.95 14.18 -8.08
C ILE A 269 4.12 13.29 -8.48
N VAL A 270 5.36 13.79 -8.38
CA VAL A 270 6.57 12.97 -8.65
C VAL A 270 6.62 11.78 -7.71
N LEU A 271 6.35 11.98 -6.41
CA LEU A 271 6.33 10.88 -5.45
C LEU A 271 5.28 9.83 -5.80
N TRP A 272 4.05 10.24 -6.15
CA TRP A 272 2.99 9.31 -6.58
C TRP A 272 3.27 8.58 -7.90
N THR A 273 4.02 9.21 -8.81
CA THR A 273 4.12 8.76 -10.21
C THR A 273 5.47 8.19 -10.63
N HIS A 274 6.55 8.37 -9.86
CA HIS A 274 7.91 8.02 -10.28
C HIS A 274 8.05 6.55 -10.72
N GLU A 275 7.54 5.58 -9.95
CA GLU A 275 7.69 4.16 -10.29
C GLU A 275 6.81 3.79 -11.50
N TYR A 276 5.69 4.48 -11.76
CA TYR A 276 4.96 4.32 -13.01
C TYR A 276 5.78 4.82 -14.20
N VAL A 277 6.43 5.98 -14.07
CA VAL A 277 7.31 6.52 -15.10
C VAL A 277 8.45 5.56 -15.40
N ASP A 278 9.07 5.00 -14.36
CA ASP A 278 10.16 4.02 -14.50
C ASP A 278 9.65 2.70 -15.12
N LEU A 279 8.49 2.20 -14.68
CA LEU A 279 7.82 1.04 -15.27
C LEU A 279 7.56 1.24 -16.76
N PHE A 280 6.92 2.36 -17.15
CA PHE A 280 6.62 2.61 -18.55
C PHE A 280 7.88 2.90 -19.39
N ARG A 281 8.92 3.49 -18.80
CA ARG A 281 10.23 3.66 -19.46
C ARG A 281 10.88 2.30 -19.74
N ASP A 282 10.83 1.39 -18.80
CA ASP A 282 11.35 0.03 -18.98
C ASP A 282 10.51 -0.71 -20.02
N MET A 283 9.19 -0.59 -19.97
CA MET A 283 8.28 -1.12 -21.00
C MET A 283 8.58 -0.53 -22.39
N ALA A 284 8.96 0.73 -22.49
CA ALA A 284 9.24 1.42 -23.75
C ALA A 284 10.52 0.95 -24.46
N GLN A 285 11.44 0.28 -23.76
CA GLN A 285 12.67 -0.23 -24.37
C GLN A 285 12.38 -1.19 -25.54
N PRO A 286 13.19 -1.16 -26.62
CA PRO A 286 13.03 -2.07 -27.77
C PRO A 286 12.94 -3.54 -27.36
N GLY A 287 12.08 -4.30 -28.05
CA GLY A 287 11.85 -5.72 -27.78
C GLY A 287 10.44 -6.16 -28.18
N GLY A 288 10.19 -7.47 -28.13
CA GLY A 288 8.87 -8.03 -28.44
C GLY A 288 7.79 -7.56 -27.46
N LEU A 289 6.54 -7.42 -27.93
CA LEU A 289 5.41 -6.90 -27.15
C LEU A 289 5.24 -7.64 -25.81
N LEU A 290 5.34 -8.96 -25.80
CA LEU A 290 5.21 -9.76 -24.58
C LEU A 290 6.30 -9.44 -23.55
N SER A 291 7.55 -9.27 -24.00
CA SER A 291 8.67 -8.87 -23.13
C SER A 291 8.46 -7.49 -22.53
N ARG A 292 7.84 -6.57 -23.28
CA ARG A 292 7.45 -5.25 -22.79
C ARG A 292 6.37 -5.33 -21.72
N LEU A 293 5.29 -6.08 -21.98
CA LEU A 293 4.19 -6.25 -21.01
C LEU A 293 4.60 -7.02 -19.76
N THR A 294 5.64 -7.87 -19.84
CA THR A 294 6.14 -8.68 -18.72
C THR A 294 6.55 -7.84 -17.51
N HIS A 295 6.96 -6.58 -17.71
CA HIS A 295 7.26 -5.68 -16.60
C HIS A 295 6.06 -5.39 -15.69
N LEU A 296 4.81 -5.55 -16.16
CA LEU A 296 3.62 -5.27 -15.35
C LEU A 296 3.47 -6.26 -14.18
N TRP A 297 3.78 -7.55 -14.40
CA TRP A 297 3.53 -8.62 -13.44
C TRP A 297 4.80 -9.27 -12.86
N LYS A 298 6.00 -8.93 -13.36
CA LYS A 298 7.24 -9.34 -12.71
C LYS A 298 7.57 -8.47 -11.50
N PRO A 299 8.42 -8.96 -10.58
CA PRO A 299 8.90 -8.15 -9.45
C PRO A 299 9.65 -6.88 -9.89
N PRO A 300 9.72 -5.83 -9.04
CA PRO A 300 10.37 -4.55 -9.36
C PRO A 300 11.85 -4.66 -9.74
N GLU A 301 12.56 -5.66 -9.20
CA GLU A 301 13.97 -5.96 -9.46
C GLU A 301 14.22 -6.68 -10.80
N TRP A 302 13.17 -7.20 -11.43
CA TRP A 302 13.31 -7.96 -12.67
C TRP A 302 13.76 -7.06 -13.82
N GLN A 303 14.81 -7.50 -14.51
CA GLN A 303 15.32 -6.88 -15.72
C GLN A 303 15.17 -7.84 -16.90
N ARG A 304 14.98 -7.29 -18.10
CA ARG A 304 14.94 -8.10 -19.32
C ARG A 304 16.31 -8.77 -19.51
N PRO A 305 16.35 -10.06 -19.89
CA PRO A 305 17.57 -10.67 -20.40
C PRO A 305 18.12 -9.83 -21.55
N ALA A 306 19.42 -9.57 -21.56
CA ALA A 306 20.06 -8.93 -22.69
C ALA A 306 19.76 -9.75 -23.95
N ALA A 307 19.38 -9.09 -25.05
CA ALA A 307 19.29 -9.78 -26.34
C ALA A 307 20.66 -10.40 -26.61
N GLU A 308 20.72 -11.73 -26.79
CA GLU A 308 21.93 -12.37 -27.28
C GLU A 308 22.35 -11.62 -28.54
N LYS A 309 23.50 -10.95 -28.48
CA LYS A 309 24.16 -10.49 -29.69
C LYS A 309 24.47 -11.77 -30.45
N ASN A 310 23.69 -12.07 -31.48
CA ASN A 310 24.05 -13.05 -32.49
C ASN A 310 25.35 -12.56 -33.14
N ASN A 311 26.49 -12.90 -32.54
CA ASN A 311 27.80 -12.89 -33.20
C ASN A 311 27.78 -14.05 -34.21
N LYS A 312 26.99 -13.90 -35.26
CA LYS A 312 27.28 -14.52 -36.55
C LYS A 312 27.99 -13.47 -37.39
N GLU A 313 29.20 -13.13 -36.99
CA GLU A 313 30.18 -12.70 -38.00
C GLU A 313 30.60 -13.97 -38.75
N PRO A 314 30.44 -14.03 -40.08
CA PRO A 314 31.05 -15.11 -40.85
C PRO A 314 32.55 -14.90 -40.78
N GLY A 315 33.23 -15.83 -40.09
CA GLY A 315 34.68 -15.83 -39.95
C GLY A 315 35.37 -15.66 -41.30
N ARG A 316 35.91 -14.45 -41.50
CA ARG A 316 37.20 -14.29 -42.14
C ARG A 316 38.17 -14.19 -40.99
N ASP A 317 38.98 -15.22 -40.81
CA ASP A 317 40.41 -14.97 -40.73
C ASP A 317 41.20 -16.22 -41.08
N ASN A 318 42.13 -15.97 -42.01
CA ASN A 318 43.09 -16.88 -42.56
C ASN A 318 43.98 -17.50 -41.48
N GLU A 319 44.37 -18.73 -41.75
CA GLU A 319 45.63 -19.36 -41.39
C GLU A 319 46.73 -18.40 -40.86
N ARG A 320 47.22 -18.68 -39.65
CA ARG A 320 48.64 -18.99 -39.38
C ARG A 320 48.84 -19.34 -37.90
N THR A 321 49.12 -20.62 -37.65
CA THR A 321 49.93 -21.05 -36.49
C THR A 321 51.34 -20.48 -36.60
N PRO A 322 52.01 -20.19 -35.47
CA PRO A 322 53.06 -21.13 -35.07
C PRO A 322 53.23 -21.36 -33.56
N SER A 323 53.53 -22.64 -33.29
CA SER A 323 54.42 -23.23 -32.27
C SER A 323 54.23 -22.90 -30.78
N ASP A 324 53.87 -23.96 -30.05
CA ASP A 324 54.27 -24.22 -28.68
C ASP A 324 55.79 -24.04 -28.49
N ALA A 325 56.17 -23.21 -27.52
CA ALA A 325 57.48 -23.26 -26.88
C ALA A 325 57.42 -22.65 -25.46
N GLU A 326 57.69 -23.52 -24.47
CA GLU A 326 58.38 -23.26 -23.20
C GLU A 326 57.61 -22.51 -22.09
N ARG A 327 57.16 -23.26 -21.06
CA ARG A 327 57.81 -23.39 -19.73
C ARG A 327 58.01 -22.05 -19.02
N TRP A 328 57.24 -21.79 -17.96
CA TRP A 328 57.61 -21.89 -16.53
C TRP A 328 56.35 -21.87 -15.67
#